data_AF-A0A8J7TWL6-F1
#
_entry.id   AF-A0A8J7TWL6-F1
#
_cell.length_a   1.000
_cell.length_b   1.000
_cell.length_c   1.000
_cell.angle_alpha   90.00
_cell.angle_beta   90.00
_cell.angle_gamma   90.00
#
_symmetry.space_group_name_H-M   'P 1'
#
loop_
_entity.id
_entity.type
_entity.pdbx_description
1 polymer ?
#
loop_
_entity_poly.entity_id
_entity_poly.type
_entity_poly.pdbx_seq_one_letter_code
_entity_poly.pdbx_strand_id
1 'polypeptide(L)'
;VMFWLKVYPIPAGTGVGPGSYESWERQNAGKANWTTVSSKHFEFKGVPAYQVDFRKTDDKASGRFVVVYADNRRYVLGMQTSHAGVGPDADAVFDKFSFLNAPNPMMDRHEDKPSAAEGKVEDPVGDKVNAATGRVGNSAAGLGGLGVFVLILFGVWMMIRGRG
;
A
#
# COMPACT_ATOMS: atom_id res chain seq x y z
N VAL A 1 8.26 -24.70 -9.00
CA VAL A 1 7.84 -23.63 -8.07
C VAL A 1 8.55 -23.85 -6.75
N MET A 2 9.13 -22.81 -6.16
CA MET A 2 9.84 -22.87 -4.88
C MET A 2 9.04 -22.08 -3.83
N PHE A 3 8.97 -22.61 -2.62
CA PHE A 3 8.29 -21.97 -1.49
C PHE A 3 9.23 -21.86 -0.31
N TRP A 4 9.07 -20.80 0.48
CA TRP A 4 9.82 -20.64 1.71
C TRP A 4 9.06 -19.78 2.71
N LEU A 5 9.37 -19.98 3.98
CA LEU A 5 8.93 -19.14 5.09
C LEU A 5 10.18 -18.59 5.78
N LYS A 6 10.22 -17.27 5.99
CA LYS A 6 11.20 -16.64 6.87
C LYS A 6 10.47 -15.99 8.03
N VAL A 7 10.98 -16.22 9.24
CA VAL A 7 10.42 -15.66 10.47
C VAL A 7 11.48 -14.79 11.11
N TYR A 8 11.10 -13.55 11.43
CA TYR A 8 11.98 -12.57 12.06
C TYR A 8 11.40 -12.16 13.41
N PRO A 9 12.14 -12.30 14.52
CA PRO A 9 11.68 -11.79 15.80
C PRO A 9 11.60 -10.25 15.76
N ILE A 10 10.60 -9.69 16.42
CA ILE A 10 10.43 -8.26 16.62
C ILE A 10 10.61 -7.98 18.12
N PRO A 11 11.63 -7.20 18.53
CA PRO A 11 11.83 -6.85 19.93
C PRO A 11 10.60 -6.14 20.52
N ALA A 12 10.30 -6.44 21.79
CA ALA A 12 9.25 -5.75 22.52
C ALA A 12 9.47 -4.22 22.50
N GLY A 13 8.40 -3.46 22.32
CA GLY A 13 8.47 -1.99 22.19
C GLY A 13 8.85 -1.47 20.80
N THR A 14 9.14 -2.35 19.83
CA THR A 14 9.27 -1.93 18.43
C THR A 14 7.89 -1.54 17.90
N GLY A 15 7.71 -0.26 17.56
CA GLY A 15 6.48 0.22 16.95
C GLY A 15 6.29 -0.42 15.57
N VAL A 16 5.33 -1.34 15.46
CA VAL A 16 4.82 -1.84 14.19
C VAL A 16 3.54 -1.06 13.90
N GLY A 17 3.54 -0.33 12.79
CA GLY A 17 2.36 0.42 12.33
C GLY A 17 2.12 0.27 10.83
N PRO A 18 1.10 0.96 10.29
CA PRO A 18 0.66 0.79 8.90
C PRO A 18 1.79 0.89 7.87
N GLY A 19 2.74 1.82 8.05
CA GLY A 19 3.88 2.02 7.15
C GLY A 19 4.99 0.96 7.22
N SER A 20 4.84 -0.06 8.08
CA SER A 20 5.87 -1.11 8.27
C SER A 20 6.01 -1.99 7.04
N TYR A 21 4.90 -2.21 6.33
CA TYR A 21 4.85 -3.01 5.11
C TYR A 21 5.59 -2.36 3.95
N GLU A 22 5.29 -1.10 3.66
CA GLU A 22 5.93 -0.31 2.60
C GLU A 22 7.41 -0.05 2.94
N SER A 23 7.73 0.07 4.23
CA SER A 23 9.12 0.16 4.68
C SER A 23 9.87 -1.16 4.47
N TRP A 24 9.25 -2.30 4.77
CA TRP A 24 9.83 -3.61 4.46
C TRP A 24 10.02 -3.79 2.96
N GLU A 25 9.02 -3.46 2.14
CA GLU A 25 9.08 -3.59 0.69
C GLU A 25 10.23 -2.78 0.12
N ARG A 26 10.32 -1.49 0.44
CA ARG A 26 11.42 -0.62 -0.03
C ARG A 26 12.79 -1.14 0.37
N GLN A 27 12.93 -1.63 1.60
CA GLN A 27 14.20 -2.19 2.10
C GLN A 27 14.61 -3.48 1.40
N ASN A 28 13.65 -4.28 0.91
CA ASN A 28 13.93 -5.58 0.28
C ASN A 28 14.02 -5.46 -1.26
N ALA A 29 13.19 -4.63 -1.88
CA ALA A 29 13.26 -4.35 -3.32
C ALA A 29 14.60 -3.69 -3.68
N GLY A 30 15.09 -2.75 -2.86
CA GLY A 30 16.38 -2.09 -3.11
C GLY A 30 17.61 -2.97 -2.91
N LYS A 31 17.47 -4.14 -2.26
CA LYS A 31 18.59 -5.05 -1.95
C LYS A 31 18.59 -6.33 -2.77
N ALA A 32 17.48 -6.67 -3.39
CA ALA A 32 17.32 -7.93 -4.08
C ALA A 32 16.95 -7.65 -5.54
N ASN A 33 17.47 -8.47 -6.45
CA ASN A 33 17.36 -8.33 -7.90
C ASN A 33 15.94 -8.61 -8.41
N TRP A 34 14.95 -7.82 -7.95
CA TRP A 34 13.55 -7.91 -8.34
C TRP A 34 12.87 -6.55 -8.32
N THR A 35 11.78 -6.44 -9.07
CA THR A 35 10.91 -5.26 -9.13
C THR A 35 9.50 -5.63 -8.68
N THR A 36 8.86 -4.73 -7.94
CA THR A 36 7.44 -4.88 -7.58
C THR A 36 6.59 -4.74 -8.83
N VAL A 37 5.71 -5.71 -9.06
CA VAL A 37 4.68 -5.68 -10.11
C VAL A 37 3.37 -5.12 -9.55
N SER A 38 2.97 -5.57 -8.36
CA SER A 38 1.81 -5.07 -7.64
C SER A 38 1.94 -5.33 -6.15
N SER A 39 1.32 -4.50 -5.33
CA SER A 39 1.22 -4.73 -3.89
C SER A 39 -0.17 -4.37 -3.38
N LYS A 40 -0.62 -5.05 -2.32
CA LYS A 40 -1.90 -4.76 -1.66
C LYS A 40 -1.92 -5.22 -0.22
N HIS A 41 -2.69 -4.50 0.59
CA HIS A 41 -3.10 -4.93 1.92
C HIS A 41 -4.28 -5.89 1.81
N PHE A 42 -4.33 -6.92 2.66
CA PHE A 42 -5.43 -7.89 2.71
C PHE A 42 -5.46 -8.60 4.07
N GLU A 43 -6.47 -9.43 4.33
CA GLU A 43 -6.52 -10.29 5.51
C GLU A 43 -6.03 -11.70 5.19
N PHE A 44 -4.99 -12.16 5.86
CA PHE A 44 -4.45 -13.50 5.75
C PHE A 44 -4.76 -14.31 7.01
N LYS A 45 -5.71 -15.24 6.89
CA LYS A 45 -6.14 -16.14 7.98
C LYS A 45 -6.48 -15.38 9.27
N GLY A 46 -7.22 -14.28 9.16
CA GLY A 46 -7.63 -13.46 10.31
C GLY A 46 -6.65 -12.36 10.72
N VAL A 47 -5.49 -12.25 10.06
CA VAL A 47 -4.45 -11.27 10.41
C VAL A 47 -4.24 -10.28 9.26
N PRO A 48 -4.11 -8.96 9.53
CA PRO A 48 -3.71 -8.00 8.52
C PRO A 48 -2.37 -8.40 7.89
N ALA A 49 -2.32 -8.41 6.57
CA ALA A 49 -1.23 -8.91 5.77
C ALA A 49 -0.96 -8.00 4.57
N TYR A 50 0.23 -8.12 4.01
CA TYR A 50 0.64 -7.40 2.81
C TYR A 50 1.17 -8.35 1.75
N GLN A 51 0.56 -8.29 0.58
CA GLN A 51 0.95 -9.05 -0.58
C GLN A 51 1.85 -8.19 -1.47
N VAL A 52 2.95 -8.76 -1.95
CA VAL A 52 3.82 -8.14 -2.95
C VAL A 52 4.11 -9.15 -4.05
N ASP A 53 3.65 -8.86 -5.26
CA ASP A 53 3.98 -9.63 -6.45
C ASP A 53 5.22 -9.01 -7.08
N PHE A 54 6.19 -9.84 -7.44
CA PHE A 54 7.48 -9.42 -7.93
C PHE A 54 7.88 -10.14 -9.21
N ARG A 55 8.79 -9.50 -9.96
CA ARG A 55 9.53 -10.12 -11.04
C ARG A 55 11.03 -9.89 -10.82
N LYS A 56 11.82 -10.96 -10.89
CA LYS A 56 13.28 -10.88 -10.86
C LYS A 56 13.82 -10.22 -12.12
N THR A 57 14.83 -9.38 -11.95
CA THR A 57 15.44 -8.62 -13.04
C THR A 57 16.27 -9.50 -13.98
N ASP A 58 16.86 -10.57 -13.44
CA ASP A 58 17.93 -11.31 -14.14
C ASP A 58 17.40 -12.55 -14.89
N ASP A 59 16.49 -13.30 -14.28
CA ASP A 59 16.01 -14.61 -14.77
C ASP A 59 14.53 -14.60 -15.19
N LYS A 60 13.88 -13.42 -15.17
CA LYS A 60 12.44 -13.22 -15.43
C LYS A 60 11.52 -14.07 -14.54
N ALA A 61 12.04 -14.73 -13.50
CA ALA A 61 11.23 -15.46 -12.56
C ALA A 61 10.28 -14.49 -11.86
N SER A 62 9.08 -14.94 -11.55
CA SER A 62 8.11 -14.13 -10.82
C SER A 62 7.72 -14.83 -9.54
N GLY A 63 7.13 -14.07 -8.62
CA GLY A 63 6.73 -14.63 -7.35
C GLY A 63 5.89 -13.68 -6.52
N ARG A 64 5.46 -14.19 -5.38
CA ARG A 64 4.63 -13.46 -4.42
C ARG A 64 5.25 -13.58 -3.04
N PHE A 65 5.26 -12.46 -2.34
CA PHE A 65 5.48 -12.40 -0.91
C PHE A 65 4.15 -12.15 -0.21
N VAL A 66 3.94 -12.83 0.92
CA VAL A 66 2.93 -12.47 1.91
C VAL A 66 3.67 -12.16 3.20
N VAL A 67 3.53 -10.93 3.66
CA VAL A 67 4.14 -10.45 4.91
C VAL A 67 3.06 -10.30 5.95
N VAL A 68 3.32 -10.82 7.15
CA VAL A 68 2.39 -10.76 8.29
C VAL A 68 3.16 -10.38 9.54
N TYR A 69 2.60 -9.52 10.37
CA TYR A 69 3.15 -9.20 11.68
C TYR A 69 2.18 -9.70 12.76
N ALA A 70 2.61 -10.74 13.49
CA ALA A 70 1.84 -11.38 14.55
C ALA A 70 2.77 -11.97 15.60
N ASP A 71 2.31 -12.10 16.84
CA ASP A 71 3.04 -12.79 17.92
C ASP A 71 4.48 -12.29 18.14
N ASN A 72 4.70 -10.97 18.07
CA ASN A 72 6.04 -10.34 18.13
C ASN A 72 7.01 -10.85 17.06
N ARG A 73 6.49 -11.22 15.88
CA ARG A 73 7.26 -11.76 14.76
C ARG A 73 6.76 -11.17 13.44
N ARG A 74 7.69 -10.99 12.51
CA ARG A 74 7.38 -10.79 11.10
C ARG A 74 7.56 -12.10 10.35
N TYR A 75 6.48 -12.61 9.81
CA TYR A 75 6.46 -13.75 8.91
C TYR A 75 6.53 -13.24 7.47
N VAL A 76 7.41 -13.82 6.67
CA VAL A 76 7.52 -13.57 5.23
C VAL A 76 7.40 -14.91 4.53
N LEU A 77 6.21 -15.16 3.97
CA LEU A 77 5.95 -16.31 3.11
C LEU A 77 6.31 -15.91 1.68
N GLY A 78 7.04 -16.76 0.97
CA GLY A 78 7.49 -16.51 -0.39
C GLY A 78 7.19 -17.68 -1.31
N MET A 79 6.80 -17.35 -2.53
CA MET A 79 6.57 -18.28 -3.63
C MET A 79 7.29 -17.73 -4.86
N GLN A 80 8.06 -18.57 -5.55
CA GLN A 80 8.73 -18.21 -6.80
C GLN A 80 8.44 -19.27 -7.87
N THR A 81 8.15 -18.80 -9.07
CA THR A 81 7.99 -19.60 -10.27
C THR A 81 8.93 -19.12 -11.37
N SER A 82 9.37 -20.04 -12.23
CA SER A 82 10.14 -19.73 -13.43
C SER A 82 9.27 -19.08 -14.53
N HIS A 83 7.95 -19.06 -14.34
CA HIS A 83 7.02 -18.42 -15.27
C HIS A 83 7.01 -16.90 -15.11
N ALA A 84 6.60 -16.21 -16.18
CA ALA A 84 6.59 -14.76 -16.25
C ALA A 84 5.49 -14.10 -15.39
N GLY A 85 4.54 -14.87 -14.85
CA GLY A 85 3.43 -14.34 -14.06
C GLY A 85 3.12 -15.15 -12.80
N VAL A 86 2.59 -14.45 -11.81
CA VAL A 86 2.05 -15.03 -10.58
C VAL A 86 0.55 -15.25 -10.80
N GLY A 87 0.19 -16.51 -11.05
CA GLY A 87 -1.20 -16.91 -11.29
C GLY A 87 -1.97 -17.29 -10.01
N PRO A 88 -3.22 -17.75 -10.16
CA PRO A 88 -4.05 -18.27 -9.06
C PRO A 88 -3.41 -19.45 -8.31
N ASP A 89 -2.43 -20.12 -8.90
CA ASP A 89 -1.62 -21.15 -8.25
C ASP A 89 -0.85 -20.62 -7.03
N ALA A 90 -0.52 -19.33 -6.99
CA ALA A 90 0.08 -18.70 -5.82
C ALA A 90 -0.90 -18.66 -4.65
N ASP A 91 -2.14 -18.22 -4.90
CA ASP A 91 -3.20 -18.16 -3.89
C ASP A 91 -3.50 -19.54 -3.33
N ALA A 92 -3.64 -20.55 -4.20
CA ALA A 92 -3.86 -21.93 -3.79
C ALA A 92 -2.75 -22.51 -2.89
N VAL A 93 -1.53 -21.98 -2.99
CA VAL A 93 -0.43 -22.40 -2.10
C VAL A 93 -0.46 -21.65 -0.78
N PHE A 94 -0.63 -20.33 -0.80
CA PHE A 94 -0.75 -19.56 0.44
C PHE A 94 -1.95 -20.00 1.28
N ASP A 95 -3.00 -20.51 0.65
CA ASP A 95 -4.17 -21.05 1.35
C ASP A 95 -3.88 -22.27 2.21
N LYS A 96 -2.81 -23.03 1.90
CA LYS A 96 -2.38 -24.20 2.68
C LYS A 96 -1.61 -23.84 3.95
N PHE A 97 -1.24 -22.57 4.12
CA PHE A 97 -0.58 -22.11 5.33
C PHE A 97 -1.61 -21.70 6.38
N SER A 98 -1.36 -22.08 7.62
CA SER A 98 -2.15 -21.71 8.78
C SER A 98 -1.23 -21.41 9.96
N PHE A 99 -1.69 -20.53 10.86
CA PHE A 99 -1.07 -20.42 12.17
C PHE A 99 -1.40 -21.66 13.00
N LEU A 100 -0.43 -22.15 13.78
CA LEU A 100 -0.64 -23.30 14.67
C LEU A 100 -1.58 -22.95 15.83
N ASN A 101 -1.54 -21.70 16.28
CA ASN A 101 -2.39 -21.15 17.33
C ASN A 101 -3.14 -19.93 16.79
N ALA A 102 -4.15 -19.45 17.51
CA ALA A 102 -4.78 -18.17 17.21
C ALA A 102 -3.70 -17.06 17.23
N PRO A 103 -3.41 -16.40 16.09
CA PRO A 103 -2.37 -15.39 16.02
C PRO A 103 -2.82 -14.13 16.75
N ASN A 104 -1.90 -13.44 17.43
CA ASN A 104 -2.14 -12.10 17.96
C ASN A 104 -1.63 -11.04 16.95
N PRO A 105 -2.54 -10.35 16.22
CA PRO A 105 -2.15 -9.33 15.25
C PRO A 105 -1.35 -8.20 15.92
N MET A 106 -0.28 -7.76 15.26
CA MET A 106 0.49 -6.60 15.71
C MET A 106 0.12 -5.30 14.99
N MET A 107 -0.86 -5.37 14.09
CA MET A 107 -1.37 -4.22 13.35
C MET A 107 -2.88 -4.27 13.33
N ASP A 108 -3.46 -3.09 13.21
CA ASP A 108 -4.88 -2.93 12.98
C ASP A 108 -5.26 -3.41 11.57
N ARG A 109 -6.52 -3.78 11.40
CA ARG A 109 -7.07 -4.08 10.08
C ARG A 109 -6.92 -2.86 9.18
N HIS A 110 -6.47 -3.10 7.96
CA HIS A 110 -6.55 -2.10 6.91
C HIS A 110 -8.02 -1.95 6.57
N GLU A 111 -8.63 -0.82 6.95
CA GLU A 111 -9.96 -0.49 6.47
C GLU A 111 -9.92 -0.42 4.95
N ASP A 112 -10.78 -1.19 4.29
CA ASP A 112 -11.17 -0.92 2.91
C ASP A 112 -11.78 0.47 2.90
N LYS A 113 -10.98 1.52 2.75
CA LYS A 113 -11.52 2.83 2.43
C LYS A 113 -12.23 2.62 1.09
N PRO A 114 -13.57 2.75 1.01
CA PRO A 114 -14.23 2.74 -0.27
C PRO A 114 -13.54 3.82 -1.09
N SER A 115 -13.02 3.42 -2.25
CA SER A 115 -12.58 4.37 -3.27
C SER A 115 -13.74 5.35 -3.43
N ALA A 116 -13.51 6.64 -3.15
CA ALA A 116 -14.48 7.69 -3.39
C ALA A 116 -14.60 7.90 -4.90
N ALA A 117 -15.16 6.92 -5.58
CA ALA A 117 -15.48 6.90 -6.98
C ALA A 117 -16.81 6.18 -7.10
N GLU A 118 -17.86 6.83 -6.60
CA GLU A 118 -19.24 6.79 -7.09
C GLU A 118 -20.15 7.45 -6.05
N GLY A 119 -20.55 8.69 -6.36
CA GLY A 119 -21.37 9.50 -5.47
C GLY A 119 -21.99 10.66 -6.22
N LYS A 120 -22.96 10.34 -7.08
CA LYS A 120 -24.14 11.13 -7.45
C LYS A 120 -24.00 12.66 -7.46
N VAL A 121 -23.98 13.24 -8.66
CA VAL A 121 -24.45 14.62 -8.87
C VAL A 121 -25.98 14.56 -8.90
N GLU A 122 -26.61 14.67 -7.73
CA GLU A 122 -27.99 15.13 -7.64
C GLU A 122 -27.94 16.65 -7.64
N ASP A 123 -28.37 17.26 -8.75
CA ASP A 123 -28.72 18.69 -8.78
C ASP A 123 -29.79 18.98 -7.73
N PRO A 124 -29.70 20.12 -7.05
CA PRO A 124 -30.92 20.90 -6.91
C PRO A 124 -30.71 22.37 -7.24
N VAL A 125 -31.50 22.78 -8.23
CA VAL A 125 -31.97 24.14 -8.45
C VAL A 125 -32.73 24.65 -7.21
N GLY A 126 -32.48 25.90 -6.81
CA GLY A 126 -33.53 26.78 -6.26
C GLY A 126 -33.46 27.16 -4.78
N ASP A 127 -32.76 28.26 -4.50
CA ASP A 127 -33.24 29.48 -3.83
C ASP A 127 -34.06 29.39 -2.51
N LYS A 128 -33.51 29.96 -1.42
CA LYS A 128 -34.23 30.84 -0.45
C LYS A 128 -33.32 31.37 0.68
N VAL A 129 -32.91 32.62 0.50
CA VAL A 129 -32.83 33.77 1.45
C VAL A 129 -32.92 33.58 2.99
N ASN A 130 -31.85 34.08 3.64
CA ASN A 130 -31.74 34.92 4.85
C ASN A 130 -32.45 34.57 6.18
N ALA A 131 -31.64 34.38 7.23
CA ALA A 131 -31.79 35.09 8.51
C ALA A 131 -30.46 35.06 9.30
N ALA A 132 -30.11 36.19 9.91
CA ALA A 132 -28.77 36.59 10.29
C ALA A 132 -28.36 36.27 11.75
N THR A 133 -27.03 36.33 11.94
CA THR A 133 -26.30 36.90 13.10
C THR A 133 -25.77 35.92 14.16
N GLY A 134 -24.42 35.90 14.33
CA GLY A 134 -23.80 35.30 15.52
C GLY A 134 -22.28 35.07 15.55
N ARG A 135 -21.46 36.10 15.27
CA ARG A 135 -20.07 36.30 15.77
C ARG A 135 -18.94 35.25 15.51
N VAL A 136 -18.14 35.57 14.48
CA VAL A 136 -16.66 35.75 14.43
C VAL A 136 -15.77 35.03 15.46
N GLY A 137 -14.82 34.23 14.94
CA GLY A 137 -13.59 33.83 15.65
C GLY A 137 -12.66 32.90 14.84
N ASN A 138 -11.81 33.49 13.99
CA ASN A 138 -10.51 33.02 13.47
C ASN A 138 -10.29 31.53 13.10
N SER A 139 -10.12 31.28 11.79
CA SER A 139 -8.83 30.82 11.21
C SER A 139 -8.84 31.09 9.70
N ALA A 140 -7.95 31.98 9.28
CA ALA A 140 -7.65 32.29 7.89
C ALA A 140 -6.56 31.35 7.35
N ALA A 141 -6.57 31.15 6.02
CA ALA A 141 -5.51 30.58 5.17
C ALA A 141 -5.26 29.06 5.30
N GLY A 142 -5.20 28.26 4.24
CA GLY A 142 -5.32 28.52 2.81
C GLY A 142 -5.32 27.19 2.04
N LEU A 143 -6.38 26.94 1.27
CA LEU A 143 -6.42 25.93 0.22
C LEU A 143 -5.83 26.55 -1.07
N GLY A 144 -4.52 26.69 -1.11
CA GLY A 144 -3.82 27.35 -2.23
C GLY A 144 -2.34 27.00 -2.30
N GLY A 145 -1.97 25.72 -2.19
CA GLY A 145 -0.56 25.32 -2.08
C GLY A 145 -0.07 24.17 -2.97
N LEU A 146 -0.92 23.22 -3.39
CA LEU A 146 -0.42 22.00 -4.05
C LEU A 146 -0.73 21.87 -5.55
N GLY A 147 -1.71 22.62 -6.08
CA GLY A 147 -2.05 22.59 -7.50
C GLY A 147 -1.17 23.48 -8.40
N VAL A 148 -0.56 24.53 -7.86
CA VAL A 148 0.20 25.51 -8.65
C VAL A 148 1.69 25.12 -8.77
N PHE A 149 2.23 24.30 -7.86
CA PHE A 149 3.64 23.89 -7.90
C PHE A 149 3.97 22.89 -9.02
N VAL A 150 2.99 22.11 -9.49
CA VAL A 150 3.20 21.12 -10.57
C VAL A 150 3.21 21.76 -11.96
N LEU A 151 2.52 22.89 -12.16
CA LEU A 151 2.47 23.58 -13.46
C LEU A 151 3.71 24.45 -13.74
N ILE A 152 4.38 24.98 -12.71
CA ILE A 152 5.58 25.82 -12.91
C ILE A 152 6.80 24.98 -13.31
N LEU A 153 6.95 23.76 -12.75
CA LEU A 153 8.09 22.90 -13.08
C LEU A 153 8.01 22.34 -14.52
N PHE A 154 6.81 22.10 -15.05
CA PHE A 154 6.65 21.61 -16.42
C PHE A 154 6.93 22.71 -17.47
N GLY A 155 6.57 23.96 -17.18
CA GLY A 155 6.84 25.10 -18.07
C GLY A 155 8.34 25.42 -18.19
N VAL A 156 9.09 25.35 -17.10
CA VAL A 156 10.55 25.62 -17.10
C VAL A 156 11.33 24.50 -17.82
N TRP A 157 10.90 23.25 -17.70
CA TRP A 157 11.54 22.13 -18.41
C TRP A 157 11.34 22.20 -19.94
N MET A 158 10.16 22.63 -20.41
CA MET A 158 9.93 22.82 -21.85
C MET A 158 10.75 23.96 -22.45
N MET A 159 11.00 25.05 -21.72
CA MET A 159 11.79 26.17 -22.24
C MET A 159 13.29 25.84 -22.38
N ILE A 160 13.84 24.97 -21.52
CA ILE A 160 15.26 24.59 -21.58
C ILE A 160 15.54 23.65 -22.76
N ARG A 161 14.56 22.86 -23.20
CA ARG A 161 14.73 21.92 -24.34
C ARG A 161 14.40 22.50 -25.71
N GLY A 162 13.79 23.68 -25.77
CA GLY A 162 13.40 24.34 -27.02
C GLY A 162 14.41 25.36 -27.58
N ARG A 163 15.58 25.54 -26.94
CA ARG A 163 16.69 26.41 -27.42
C ARG A 163 18.01 25.65 -27.57
N GLY A 164 17.94 24.43 -28.08
CA GLY A 164 19.07 23.70 -28.65
C GLY A 164 18.90 23.59 -30.15
#